data_AF-A0A6B9TLY5-F1
#
_entry.id   AF-A0A6B9TLY5-F1
#
_cell.length_a   1.000
_cell.length_b   1.000
_cell.length_c   1.000
_cell.angle_alpha   90.00
_cell.angle_beta   90.00
_cell.angle_gamma   90.00
#
_symmetry.space_group_name_H-M   'P 1'
#
loop_
_entity.id
_entity.type
_entity.pdbx_description
1 polymer ?
#
loop_
_entity_poly.entity_id
_entity_poly.type
_entity_poly.pdbx_seq_one_letter_code
_entity_poly.pdbx_strand_id
1 'polypeptide(L)'
;MLIQITGIIVVLMALRALLAQDRAERLLYLNAMSFGISAMIALYIGTAFGAVLAAVYFVASTITSNAIAHTLDRVGEEILIED
;
A
#
# COMPACT_ATOMS: atom_id res chain seq x y z
N MET A 1 4.94 -20.66 -2.23
CA MET A 1 3.50 -20.41 -2.00
C MET A 1 3.23 -19.00 -1.51
N LEU A 2 3.66 -18.60 -0.30
CA LEU A 2 3.38 -17.24 0.23
C LEU A 2 3.88 -16.13 -0.69
N ILE A 3 5.14 -16.20 -1.16
CA ILE A 3 5.71 -15.21 -2.07
C ILE A 3 4.94 -15.08 -3.40
N GLN A 4 4.38 -16.18 -3.91
CA GLN A 4 3.57 -16.16 -5.14
C GLN A 4 2.22 -15.49 -4.90
N ILE A 5 1.57 -15.81 -3.78
CA ILE A 5 0.29 -15.21 -3.38
C ILE A 5 0.46 -13.70 -3.17
N THR A 6 1.47 -13.29 -2.39
CA THR A 6 1.77 -11.88 -2.15
C THR A 6 2.13 -11.16 -3.45
N GLY A 7 2.93 -11.78 -4.32
CA GLY A 7 3.26 -11.23 -5.63
C GLY A 7 2.03 -10.99 -6.51
N ILE A 8 1.10 -11.95 -6.56
CA ILE A 8 -0.17 -11.80 -7.29
C ILE A 8 -0.99 -10.64 -6.71
N ILE A 9 -1.11 -10.53 -5.39
CA ILE A 9 -1.84 -9.43 -4.74
C ILE A 9 -1.21 -8.08 -5.10
N VAL A 10 0.12 -7.95 -5.01
CA VAL A 10 0.83 -6.70 -5.36
C VAL A 10 0.57 -6.31 -6.82
N VAL A 11 0.66 -7.25 -7.76
CA VAL A 11 0.39 -7.00 -9.18
C VAL A 11 -1.07 -6.58 -9.41
N LEU A 12 -2.02 -7.27 -8.79
CA LEU A 12 -3.45 -6.94 -8.89
C LEU A 12 -3.75 -5.55 -8.34
N MET A 13 -3.18 -5.19 -7.18
CA MET A 13 -3.34 -3.86 -6.60
C MET A 13 -2.67 -2.79 -7.46
N ALA A 14 -1.52 -3.08 -8.08
CA ALA A 14 -0.88 -2.16 -9.02
C ALA A 14 -1.74 -1.90 -10.25
N LEU A 15 -2.30 -2.94 -10.85
CA LEU A 15 -3.22 -2.80 -11.98
C LEU A 15 -4.46 -1.98 -11.59
N ARG A 16 -5.06 -2.27 -10.43
CA ARG A 16 -6.21 -1.51 -9.94
C ARG A 16 -5.86 -0.06 -9.62
N ALA A 17 -4.69 0.23 -9.06
CA ALA A 17 -4.23 1.59 -8.80
C ALA A 17 -4.07 2.40 -10.10
N LEU A 18 -3.66 1.77 -11.20
CA LEU A 18 -3.53 2.43 -12.50
C LEU A 18 -4.88 2.68 -13.19
N LEU A 19 -5.86 1.80 -12.97
CA LEU A 19 -7.17 1.89 -13.61
C LEU A 19 -8.20 2.70 -12.79
N ALA A 20 -7.95 2.88 -11.48
CA ALA A 20 -8.82 3.62 -10.58
C ALA A 20 -9.01 5.07 -11.05
N GLN A 21 -10.27 5.41 -11.33
CA GLN A 21 -10.68 6.78 -11.67
C GLN A 21 -10.79 7.63 -10.40
N ASP A 22 -11.30 7.03 -9.32
CA ASP A 22 -11.44 7.68 -8.02
C ASP A 22 -10.08 7.74 -7.30
N ARG A 23 -9.75 8.92 -6.77
CA ARG A 23 -8.51 9.10 -5.99
C ARG A 23 -8.53 8.27 -4.71
N ALA A 24 -9.67 8.17 -4.05
CA ALA A 24 -9.81 7.44 -2.80
C ALA A 24 -9.52 5.95 -2.99
N GLU A 25 -10.11 5.37 -4.04
CA GLU A 25 -9.90 3.97 -4.42
C GLU A 25 -8.42 3.72 -4.77
N ARG A 26 -7.81 4.63 -5.54
CA ARG A 26 -6.39 4.55 -5.91
C ARG A 26 -5.45 4.58 -4.70
N LEU A 27 -5.72 5.45 -3.73
CA LEU A 27 -4.92 5.55 -2.52
C LEU A 27 -5.02 4.29 -1.65
N LEU A 28 -6.20 3.66 -1.59
CA LEU A 28 -6.38 2.38 -0.91
C LEU A 28 -5.57 1.25 -1.57
N TYR A 29 -5.54 1.20 -2.91
CA TYR A 29 -4.73 0.22 -3.63
C TYR A 29 -3.23 0.43 -3.44
N LEU A 30 -2.76 1.68 -3.42
CA LEU A 30 -1.36 2.02 -3.12
C LEU A 30 -0.97 1.61 -1.69
N ASN A 31 -1.89 1.73 -0.74
CA ASN A 31 -1.68 1.29 0.63
C ASN A 31 -1.46 -0.24 0.72
N ALA A 32 -2.39 -1.01 0.16
CA ALA A 32 -2.31 -2.47 0.15
C ALA A 32 -1.05 -2.97 -0.59
N MET A 33 -0.68 -2.31 -1.70
CA MET A 33 0.54 -2.61 -2.44
C MET A 33 1.80 -2.44 -1.58
N SER A 34 1.90 -1.34 -0.82
CA SER A 34 3.08 -1.03 0.02
C SER A 34 3.30 -2.11 1.09
N PHE A 35 2.25 -2.55 1.78
CA PHE A 35 2.37 -3.66 2.74
C PHE A 35 2.74 -4.98 2.07
N GLY A 36 2.21 -5.25 0.87
CA GLY A 36 2.61 -6.41 0.07
C GLY A 36 4.09 -6.39 -0.32
N ILE A 37 4.63 -5.23 -0.67
CA ILE A 37 6.06 -5.06 -0.99
C ILE A 37 6.93 -5.32 0.25
N SER A 38 6.55 -4.82 1.43
CA SER A 38 7.25 -5.14 2.68
C SER A 38 7.34 -6.65 2.94
N ALA A 39 6.21 -7.35 2.78
CA ALA A 39 6.16 -8.81 2.93
C ALA A 39 7.02 -9.53 1.87
N MET A 40 7.02 -9.05 0.62
CA MET A 40 7.89 -9.59 -0.43
C MET A 40 9.38 -9.44 -0.09
N ILE A 41 9.80 -8.31 0.47
CA ILE A 41 11.19 -8.10 0.92
C ILE A 41 11.57 -9.14 1.97
N ALA A 42 10.71 -9.35 2.98
CA ALA A 42 10.95 -10.32 4.05
C ALA A 42 11.00 -11.78 3.55
N LEU A 43 10.15 -12.12 2.58
CA LEU A 43 10.06 -13.49 2.03
C LEU A 43 11.15 -13.79 0.99
N TYR A 44 11.65 -12.78 0.28
CA TYR A 44 12.63 -12.96 -0.78
C TYR A 44 14.07 -12.86 -0.26
N ILE A 45 14.36 -11.88 0.60
CA ILE A 45 15.70 -11.64 1.11
C ILE A 45 15.86 -12.38 2.44
N GLY A 46 16.21 -13.67 2.38
CA GLY A 46 16.39 -14.57 3.52
C GLY A 46 17.62 -14.29 4.40
N THR A 47 18.02 -13.03 4.57
CA THR A 47 19.16 -12.60 5.39
C THR A 47 18.69 -11.68 6.50
N ALA A 48 19.49 -11.53 7.56
CA ALA A 48 19.20 -10.58 8.65
C ALA A 48 19.04 -9.14 8.12
N PHE A 49 19.80 -8.76 7.10
CA PHE A 49 19.66 -7.46 6.44
C PHE A 49 18.33 -7.34 5.69
N GLY A 50 17.83 -8.41 5.07
CA GLY A 50 16.51 -8.46 4.45
C GLY A 50 15.38 -8.17 5.45
N ALA A 51 15.49 -8.70 6.67
CA ALA A 51 14.55 -8.40 7.74
C ALA A 51 14.58 -6.91 8.15
N VAL A 52 15.77 -6.31 8.25
CA VAL A 52 15.92 -4.87 8.53
C VAL A 52 15.29 -4.03 7.41
N LEU A 53 15.55 -4.37 6.14
CA LEU A 53 14.94 -3.68 5.00
C LEU A 53 13.41 -3.79 5.02
N ALA A 54 12.87 -4.98 5.28
CA ALA A 54 11.44 -5.19 5.37
C ALA A 54 10.80 -4.35 6.49
N ALA A 55 11.45 -4.28 7.65
CA ALA A 55 10.99 -3.48 8.80
C ALA A 55 11.04 -1.98 8.51
N VAL A 56 12.12 -1.48 7.91
CA VAL A 56 12.23 -0.06 7.52
C VAL A 56 11.14 0.30 6.51
N TYR A 57 10.96 -0.53 5.49
CA TYR A 57 9.91 -0.33 4.48
C TYR A 57 8.50 -0.41 5.11
N PHE A 58 8.28 -1.32 6.06
CA PHE A 58 7.02 -1.46 6.79
C PHE A 58 6.69 -0.19 7.58
N VAL A 59 7.66 0.36 8.34
CA VAL A 59 7.47 1.59 9.12
C VAL A 59 7.17 2.77 8.20
N ALA A 60 7.92 2.92 7.10
CA ALA A 60 7.64 3.95 6.11
C ALA A 60 6.24 3.80 5.50
N SER A 61 5.83 2.58 5.18
CA SER A 61 4.48 2.27 4.66
C SER A 61 3.38 2.65 5.65
N THR A 62 3.60 2.46 6.95
CA THR A 62 2.66 2.89 8.00
C THR A 62 2.52 4.41 8.08
N ILE A 63 3.62 5.15 7.95
CA ILE A 63 3.57 6.63 7.89
C ILE A 63 2.77 7.08 6.68
N THR A 64 3.05 6.51 5.49
CA THR A 64 2.30 6.80 4.27
C THR A 64 0.83 6.38 4.40
N SER A 65 0.53 5.27 5.08
CA SER A 65 -0.84 4.81 5.35
C SER A 65 -1.66 5.83 6.12
N ASN A 66 -1.07 6.42 7.16
CA ASN A 66 -1.74 7.44 7.96
C ASN A 66 -1.93 8.74 7.17
N ALA A 67 -0.95 9.12 6.34
CA ALA A 67 -1.10 10.25 5.42
C ALA A 67 -2.23 10.00 4.40
N ILE A 68 -2.33 8.79 3.86
CA ILE A 68 -3.43 8.39 2.96
C ILE A 68 -4.78 8.52 3.68
N ALA A 69 -4.91 8.00 4.90
CA ALA A 69 -6.13 8.11 5.68
C ALA A 69 -6.56 9.57 5.90
N HIS A 70 -5.62 10.44 6.27
CA HIS A 70 -5.88 11.86 6.43
C HIS A 70 -6.28 12.54 5.09
N THR A 71 -5.70 12.12 3.97
CA THR A 71 -6.12 12.65 2.65
C THR A 71 -7.51 12.16 2.25
N LEU A 72 -7.87 10.92 2.57
CA LEU A 72 -9.19 10.36 2.31
C LEU A 72 -10.28 11.07 3.11
N ASP A 73 -10.02 11.31 4.41
CA ASP A 73 -10.93 12.03 5.30
C ASP A 73 -11.25 13.43 4.75
N ARG A 74 -10.21 14.16 4.33
CA ARG A 74 -10.35 15.49 3.73
C ARG A 74 -11.09 15.49 2.38
N VAL A 75 -10.88 14.46 1.54
CA VAL A 75 -11.64 14.31 0.29
C VAL A 75 -13.12 14.05 0.58
N GLY A 76 -13.42 13.28 1.63
CA GLY A 76 -14.80 13.07 2.08
C GLY A 76 -15.47 14.36 2.58
N GLU A 77 -14.75 15.19 3.33
CA GLU A 77 -15.24 16.51 3.76
C GLU A 77 -15.53 17.45 2.57
N GLU A 78 -14.66 17.48 1.55
CA GLU A 78 -14.87 18.33 0.37
C GLU A 78 -16.16 17.95 -0.39
N ILE A 79 -16.46 16.66 -0.55
CA ILE A 79 -17.68 16.19 -1.21
C ILE A 79 -18.94 16.62 -0.44
N LEU A 80 -18.91 16.57 0.89
CA LEU A 80 -20.05 16.95 1.75
C LEU A 80 -20.36 18.45 1.78
N ILE A 81 -19.40 19.31 1.41
CA ILE A 81 -19.59 20.78 1.38
C ILE A 81 -20.19 21.23 0.04
N GLU A 82 -20.06 20.43 -1.02
CA GLU A 82 -20.59 20.74 -2.36
C GLU A 82 -22.06 20.31 -2.57
N ASP A 83 -22.63 19.49 -1.68
CA ASP A 83 -24.04 19.07 -1.64
C ASP A 83 -24.93 19.97 -0.76
#